data_AF-A0A8G1UJY8-F1
#
_entry.id   AF-A0A8G1UJY8-F1
#
_cell.length_a   1.000
_cell.length_b   1.000
_cell.length_c   1.000
_cell.angle_alpha   90.00
_cell.angle_beta   90.00
_cell.angle_gamma   90.00
#
_symmetry.space_group_name_H-M   'P 1'
#
loop_
_entity.id
_entity.type
_entity.pdbx_description
1 polymer ?
#
loop_
_entity_poly.entity_id
_entity_poly.type
_entity_poly.pdbx_seq_one_letter_code
_entity_poly.pdbx_strand_id
1 'polypeptide(L)'
;MQNLSPTLALAGDAHATDPVAHPAWTRLKDAVEALRPLQSKDGSIDLAAVPRSTVDPLVETVQDAVAELAPLFPHDAAYLAAVRADLAKWADTGYREPDFLDSLLAFRPNEQRVDGTGHLVVFPMYTQNGNPDRNLEAVLLKVVWPDWIAELERTRFDNPGYLGIAFEDFTAGYDTNSAVLFPETVAVREAPERFTWGGIFCDREAARFRAVSTSAVRQLDLDIPADAAALLQDQDRTQQTFVLWDLVHDRTHSHGDLPFDPFMIKQRSPFWMYGLEELRCDLNTFKKSVKLEAEGHPQGRDVQYAILFDRLFRFPVSGDRVRNYDGMGGQLLFAYLHKHDALRWRDNRLTIDWDRVADVTNQLCAEIETLYRDGIDRPKTAHWIAAYQLVSRYLTPHPASTWAKGPEALPLDLADDKALRKALCDAVHPDEFPLSMFYEALSKKLRRVIADTKGITGTSTQEIAA
;
A
#
# COMPACT_ATOMS: atom_id res chain seq x y z
N MET A 1 -30.42 48.82 -26.44
CA MET A 1 -30.10 48.76 -24.99
C MET A 1 -29.03 47.71 -24.82
N GLN A 2 -27.84 48.14 -24.39
CA GLN A 2 -26.66 47.31 -24.19
C GLN A 2 -26.86 46.45 -22.94
N ASN A 3 -26.66 45.13 -23.07
CA ASN A 3 -26.46 44.26 -21.91
C ASN A 3 -24.97 44.27 -21.58
N LEU A 4 -24.64 44.95 -20.48
CA LEU A 4 -23.34 44.93 -19.83
C LEU A 4 -23.30 43.71 -18.91
N SER A 5 -22.48 42.71 -19.24
CA SER A 5 -21.97 41.73 -18.28
C SER A 5 -20.47 41.99 -18.12
N PRO A 6 -19.96 42.21 -16.90
CA PRO A 6 -18.56 42.55 -16.70
C PRO A 6 -17.70 41.28 -16.77
N THR A 7 -16.79 41.26 -17.73
CA THR A 7 -15.67 40.34 -17.77
C THR A 7 -14.78 40.62 -16.56
N LEU A 8 -14.79 39.73 -15.57
CA LEU A 8 -13.74 39.68 -14.56
C LEU A 8 -12.45 39.27 -15.27
N ALA A 9 -11.59 40.26 -15.49
CA ALA A 9 -10.19 40.02 -15.82
C ALA A 9 -9.52 39.37 -14.61
N LEU A 10 -9.25 38.06 -14.71
CA LEU A 10 -8.31 37.41 -13.81
C LEU A 10 -6.93 38.01 -14.09
N ALA A 11 -6.40 38.69 -13.08
CA ALA A 11 -5.04 39.17 -13.04
C ALA A 11 -4.08 37.99 -13.13
N GLY A 12 -2.97 38.19 -13.84
CA GLY A 12 -2.09 37.14 -14.36
C GLY A 12 -1.66 36.07 -13.34
N ASP A 13 -1.88 34.81 -13.72
CA ASP A 13 -1.15 33.67 -13.22
C ASP A 13 0.34 33.90 -13.51
N ALA A 14 1.11 34.21 -12.48
CA ALA A 14 2.53 33.89 -12.50
C ALA A 14 2.61 32.38 -12.70
N HIS A 15 3.15 31.93 -13.82
CA HIS A 15 3.41 30.51 -14.09
C HIS A 15 4.01 29.88 -12.83
N ALA A 16 3.23 29.05 -12.13
CA ALA A 16 3.76 28.23 -11.06
C ALA A 16 4.85 27.35 -11.69
N THR A 17 6.09 27.55 -11.28
CA THR A 17 7.23 26.80 -11.80
C THR A 17 7.00 25.33 -11.45
N ASP A 18 6.96 24.47 -12.48
CA ASP A 18 6.88 23.02 -12.31
C ASP A 18 8.03 22.53 -11.39
N PRO A 19 7.74 21.94 -10.21
CA PRO A 19 8.76 21.47 -9.29
C PRO A 19 9.71 20.44 -9.91
N VAL A 20 9.22 19.58 -10.82
CA VAL A 20 10.04 18.55 -11.48
C VAL A 20 11.06 19.18 -12.42
N ALA A 21 10.66 20.25 -13.12
CA ALA A 21 11.54 21.00 -14.02
C ALA A 21 12.48 21.98 -13.28
N HIS A 22 12.31 22.17 -11.97
CA HIS A 22 13.09 23.12 -11.20
C HIS A 22 14.54 22.63 -11.02
N PRO A 23 15.59 23.43 -11.33
CA PRO A 23 16.98 22.97 -11.26
C PRO A 23 17.42 22.51 -9.86
N ALA A 24 16.85 23.08 -8.81
CA ALA A 24 17.12 22.65 -7.44
C ALA A 24 16.63 21.22 -7.16
N TRP A 25 15.57 20.76 -7.83
CA TRP A 25 15.11 19.38 -7.70
C TRP A 25 16.13 18.38 -8.25
N THR A 26 16.73 18.66 -9.41
CA THR A 26 17.80 17.83 -9.95
C THR A 26 19.00 17.77 -9.00
N ARG A 27 19.43 18.94 -8.48
CA ARG A 27 20.54 18.99 -7.50
C ARG A 27 20.22 18.24 -6.21
N LEU A 28 18.98 18.33 -5.72
CA LEU A 28 18.53 17.61 -4.53
C LEU A 28 18.63 16.09 -4.76
N LYS A 29 18.08 15.58 -5.87
CA LYS A 29 18.18 14.16 -6.21
C LYS A 29 19.63 13.70 -6.32
N ASP A 30 20.46 14.42 -7.07
CA ASP A 30 21.87 14.03 -7.27
C ASP A 30 22.64 13.97 -5.94
N ALA A 31 22.42 14.94 -5.04
CA ALA A 31 23.04 14.96 -3.73
C ALA A 31 22.54 13.81 -2.83
N VAL A 32 21.24 13.53 -2.86
CA VAL A 32 20.66 12.39 -2.15
C VAL A 32 21.23 11.07 -2.69
N GLU A 33 21.27 10.86 -4.00
CA GLU A 33 21.84 9.64 -4.60
C GLU A 33 23.32 9.46 -4.25
N ALA A 34 24.08 10.54 -4.14
CA ALA A 34 25.47 10.50 -3.69
C ALA A 34 25.60 10.18 -2.18
N LEU A 35 24.64 10.59 -1.34
CA LEU A 35 24.62 10.29 0.09
C LEU A 35 24.24 8.84 0.39
N ARG A 36 23.27 8.28 -0.33
CA ARG A 36 22.72 6.93 -0.09
C ARG A 36 23.78 5.83 0.13
N PRO A 37 24.80 5.65 -0.74
CA PRO A 37 25.80 4.60 -0.56
C PRO A 37 26.77 4.85 0.61
N LEU A 38 26.77 6.06 1.19
CA LEU A 38 27.60 6.40 2.35
C LEU A 38 26.91 6.06 3.67
N GLN A 39 25.60 5.82 3.64
CA GLN A 39 24.79 5.54 4.83
C GLN A 39 24.85 4.06 5.23
N SER A 40 24.91 3.83 6.54
CA SER A 40 24.70 2.54 7.18
C SER A 40 23.20 2.19 7.21
N LYS A 41 22.86 0.99 7.65
CA LYS A 41 21.47 0.48 7.69
C LYS A 41 20.50 1.35 8.50
N ASP A 42 20.99 2.01 9.53
CA ASP A 42 20.22 2.92 10.39
C ASP A 42 20.17 4.37 9.86
N GLY A 43 20.83 4.64 8.73
CA GLY A 43 20.93 5.95 8.11
C GLY A 43 22.13 6.78 8.55
N SER A 44 22.92 6.34 9.53
CA SER A 44 24.14 7.02 9.98
C SER A 44 25.28 6.93 8.95
N ILE A 45 26.27 7.82 9.02
CA ILE A 45 27.47 7.78 8.18
C ILE A 45 28.70 7.60 9.06
N ASP A 46 29.49 6.55 8.80
CA ASP A 46 30.74 6.32 9.53
C ASP A 46 31.85 7.25 9.03
N LEU A 47 32.10 8.32 9.79
CA LEU A 47 33.15 9.29 9.49
C LEU A 47 34.58 8.76 9.65
N ALA A 48 34.77 7.56 10.22
CA ALA A 48 36.07 6.88 10.17
C ALA A 48 36.33 6.24 8.79
N ALA A 49 35.27 5.87 8.07
CA ALA A 49 35.34 5.28 6.73
C ALA A 49 35.24 6.33 5.62
N VAL A 50 34.45 7.39 5.82
CA VAL A 50 34.21 8.44 4.83
C VAL A 50 34.61 9.81 5.39
N PRO A 51 35.55 10.55 4.76
CA PRO A 51 35.94 11.86 5.26
C PRO A 51 34.77 12.84 5.28
N ARG A 52 34.65 13.61 6.36
CA ARG A 52 33.62 14.65 6.53
C ARG A 52 33.55 15.64 5.35
N SER A 53 34.69 15.97 4.75
CA SER A 53 34.78 16.83 3.55
C SER A 53 34.07 16.28 2.31
N THR A 54 33.70 15.00 2.31
CA THR A 54 32.89 14.36 1.25
C THR A 54 31.39 14.51 1.52
N VAL A 55 31.01 14.48 2.81
CA VAL A 55 29.60 14.42 3.23
C VAL A 55 29.01 15.82 3.40
N ASP A 56 29.74 16.73 4.05
CA ASP A 56 29.26 18.09 4.34
C ASP A 56 28.74 18.81 3.07
N PRO A 57 29.45 18.81 1.92
CA PRO A 57 28.96 19.50 0.73
C PRO A 57 27.67 18.89 0.15
N LEU A 58 27.46 17.58 0.31
CA LEU A 58 26.23 16.92 -0.15
C LEU A 58 25.04 17.33 0.72
N VAL A 59 25.21 17.35 2.04
CA VAL A 59 24.14 17.75 2.98
C VAL A 59 23.87 19.25 2.89
N GLU A 60 24.88 20.08 2.65
CA GLU A 60 24.70 21.50 2.31
C GLU A 60 23.88 21.66 1.02
N THR A 61 24.20 20.90 -0.03
CA THR A 61 23.44 20.92 -1.30
C THR A 61 21.97 20.53 -1.09
N VAL A 62 21.69 19.52 -0.26
CA VAL A 62 20.31 19.14 0.11
C VAL A 62 19.60 20.30 0.81
N GLN A 63 20.23 20.91 1.82
CA GLN A 63 19.63 22.02 2.58
C GLN A 63 19.34 23.25 1.71
N ASP A 64 20.24 23.59 0.79
CA ASP A 64 20.07 24.72 -0.13
C ASP A 64 18.99 24.44 -1.17
N ALA A 65 18.98 23.22 -1.73
CA ALA A 65 17.94 22.84 -2.68
C ALA A 65 16.54 22.83 -2.05
N VAL A 66 16.41 22.35 -0.81
CA VAL A 66 15.16 22.43 -0.04
C VAL A 66 14.76 23.90 0.19
N ALA A 67 15.70 24.78 0.52
CA ALA A 67 15.42 26.21 0.70
C ALA A 67 14.92 26.88 -0.59
N GLU A 68 15.49 26.52 -1.74
CA GLU A 68 15.09 27.05 -3.05
C GLU A 68 13.74 26.52 -3.53
N LEU A 69 13.39 25.27 -3.20
CA LEU A 69 12.12 24.65 -3.57
C LEU A 69 10.97 25.07 -2.63
N ALA A 70 11.27 25.40 -1.36
CA ALA A 70 10.25 25.70 -0.36
C ALA A 70 9.20 26.77 -0.75
N PRO A 71 9.54 27.85 -1.49
CA PRO A 71 8.54 28.82 -1.95
C PRO A 71 7.46 28.22 -2.88
N LEU A 72 7.70 27.07 -3.52
CA LEU A 72 6.70 26.37 -4.33
C LEU A 72 5.66 25.61 -3.47
N PHE A 73 5.96 25.41 -2.18
CA PHE A 73 5.12 24.66 -1.23
C PHE A 73 4.82 25.51 0.03
N PRO A 74 4.13 26.66 -0.11
CA PRO A 74 3.93 27.59 1.00
C PRO A 74 3.15 26.98 2.18
N HIS A 75 2.29 25.99 1.93
CA HIS A 75 1.56 25.24 2.96
C HIS A 75 2.49 24.35 3.82
N ASP A 76 3.64 23.97 3.30
CA ASP A 76 4.64 23.12 3.97
C ASP A 76 5.83 23.93 4.53
N ALA A 77 5.75 25.26 4.57
CA ALA A 77 6.89 26.10 4.95
C ALA A 77 7.47 25.76 6.33
N ALA A 78 6.63 25.43 7.31
CA ALA A 78 7.09 25.02 8.65
C ALA A 78 7.80 23.66 8.62
N TYR A 79 7.29 22.72 7.82
CA TYR A 79 7.90 21.41 7.61
C TYR A 79 9.26 21.53 6.91
N LEU A 80 9.35 22.26 5.80
CA LEU A 80 10.60 22.39 5.05
C LEU A 80 11.66 23.18 5.83
N ALA A 81 11.26 24.09 6.72
CA ALA A 81 12.16 24.72 7.68
C ALA A 81 12.69 23.71 8.71
N ALA A 82 11.83 22.84 9.24
CA ALA A 82 12.21 21.77 10.17
C ALA A 82 13.16 20.75 9.51
N VAL A 83 12.92 20.37 8.25
CA VAL A 83 13.83 19.49 7.47
C VAL A 83 15.23 20.06 7.43
N ARG A 84 15.37 21.35 7.13
CA ARG A 84 16.68 22.00 7.10
C ARG A 84 17.34 22.04 8.48
N ALA A 85 16.57 22.26 9.54
CA ALA A 85 17.09 22.24 10.91
C ALA A 85 17.55 20.83 11.33
N ASP A 86 16.79 19.79 10.99
CA ASP A 86 17.15 18.40 11.30
C ASP A 86 18.37 17.93 10.49
N LEU A 87 18.50 18.35 9.23
CA LEU A 87 19.71 18.13 8.42
C LEU A 87 20.95 18.80 9.05
N ALA A 88 20.84 20.06 9.47
CA ALA A 88 21.93 20.76 10.14
C ALA A 88 22.34 20.07 11.46
N LYS A 89 21.36 19.66 12.27
CA LYS A 89 21.58 18.90 13.51
C LYS A 89 22.24 17.55 13.23
N TRP A 90 21.84 16.86 12.16
CA TRP A 90 22.46 15.59 11.76
C TRP A 90 23.94 15.78 11.41
N ALA A 91 24.30 16.85 10.70
CA ALA A 91 25.68 17.21 10.42
C ALA A 91 26.47 17.58 11.70
N ASP A 92 25.89 18.42 12.57
CA ASP A 92 26.53 18.88 13.83
C ASP A 92 26.79 17.73 14.82
N THR A 93 25.96 16.70 14.80
CA THR A 93 26.13 15.50 15.63
C THR A 93 27.11 14.49 15.04
N GLY A 94 27.69 14.77 13.86
CA GLY A 94 28.66 13.94 13.18
C GLY A 94 28.03 12.77 12.41
N TYR A 95 26.85 13.00 11.83
CA TYR A 95 26.10 12.02 11.03
C TYR A 95 25.82 10.70 11.77
N ARG A 96 25.42 10.79 13.05
CA ARG A 96 24.92 9.64 13.84
C ARG A 96 23.58 9.14 13.28
N GLU A 97 22.89 8.25 13.98
CA GLU A 97 21.51 7.87 13.59
C GLU A 97 20.66 9.15 13.40
N PRO A 98 20.02 9.35 12.23
CA PRO A 98 19.24 10.55 11.97
C PRO A 98 18.03 10.66 12.91
N ASP A 99 17.70 11.89 13.31
CA ASP A 99 16.52 12.21 14.11
C ASP A 99 15.73 13.33 13.44
N PHE A 100 14.69 12.95 12.70
CA PHE A 100 13.81 13.86 11.94
C PHE A 100 12.42 13.96 12.59
N LEU A 101 12.31 13.77 13.91
CA LEU A 101 11.03 13.82 14.60
C LEU A 101 10.37 15.19 14.48
N ASP A 102 11.14 16.27 14.51
CA ASP A 102 10.59 17.62 14.44
C ASP A 102 10.04 17.91 13.03
N SER A 103 10.75 17.47 11.99
CA SER A 103 10.25 17.43 10.61
C SER A 103 8.98 16.58 10.47
N LEU A 104 8.97 15.37 11.05
CA LEU A 104 7.83 14.45 10.96
C LEU A 104 6.56 15.04 11.60
N LEU A 105 6.69 15.70 12.74
CA LEU A 105 5.57 16.34 13.44
C LEU A 105 5.06 17.60 12.73
N ALA A 106 5.91 18.27 11.97
CA ALA A 106 5.57 19.44 11.18
C ALA A 106 4.91 19.10 9.84
N PHE A 107 5.20 17.92 9.26
CA PHE A 107 4.57 17.48 8.01
C PHE A 107 3.12 17.05 8.25
N ARG A 108 2.17 17.83 7.73
CA ARG A 108 0.71 17.65 7.92
C ARG A 108 -0.05 17.56 6.59
N PRO A 109 0.28 16.61 5.71
CA PRO A 109 -0.41 16.47 4.41
C PRO A 109 -1.91 16.17 4.59
N ASN A 110 -2.30 15.51 5.70
CA ASN A 110 -3.69 15.20 6.03
C ASN A 110 -4.57 16.45 6.22
N GLU A 111 -3.97 17.60 6.53
CA GLU A 111 -4.67 18.89 6.66
C GLU A 111 -4.79 19.62 5.30
N GLN A 112 -4.10 19.13 4.27
CA GLN A 112 -3.98 19.73 2.93
C GLN A 112 -4.50 18.79 1.82
N ARG A 113 -5.63 18.12 2.06
CA ARG A 113 -6.25 17.14 1.12
C ARG A 113 -6.93 17.80 -0.09
N VAL A 114 -6.42 18.91 -0.60
CA VAL A 114 -6.93 19.53 -1.82
C VAL A 114 -6.33 18.79 -3.02
N ASP A 115 -7.17 18.36 -3.95
CA ASP A 115 -6.75 17.64 -5.16
C ASP A 115 -5.64 18.38 -5.91
N GLY A 116 -4.59 17.66 -6.30
CA GLY A 116 -3.44 18.21 -7.01
C GLY A 116 -2.45 18.99 -6.14
N THR A 117 -2.66 19.09 -4.82
CA THR A 117 -1.69 19.76 -3.93
C THR A 117 -0.36 19.02 -3.96
N GLY A 118 0.70 19.72 -4.39
CA GLY A 118 2.06 19.18 -4.42
C GLY A 118 2.73 19.22 -3.04
N HIS A 119 3.63 18.28 -2.79
CA HIS A 119 4.50 18.23 -1.61
C HIS A 119 5.91 17.81 -2.01
N LEU A 120 6.91 18.45 -1.40
CA LEU A 120 8.30 17.98 -1.39
C LEU A 120 8.56 17.22 -0.10
N VAL A 121 8.69 15.90 -0.17
CA VAL A 121 8.97 15.04 0.97
C VAL A 121 10.46 14.74 1.02
N VAL A 122 11.12 15.04 2.14
CA VAL A 122 12.52 14.72 2.40
C VAL A 122 12.65 14.13 3.80
N PHE A 123 13.03 12.85 3.88
CA PHE A 123 13.21 12.13 5.14
C PHE A 123 14.28 11.04 5.04
N PRO A 124 15.04 10.78 6.12
CA PRO A 124 15.70 9.50 6.31
C PRO A 124 14.67 8.43 6.64
N MET A 125 14.43 7.48 5.73
CA MET A 125 13.40 6.45 5.88
C MET A 125 13.78 5.15 5.19
N TYR A 126 13.14 4.05 5.58
CA TYR A 126 13.12 2.82 4.79
C TYR A 126 11.83 2.78 3.94
N THR A 127 11.81 2.04 2.85
CA THR A 127 10.60 1.91 1.99
C THR A 127 10.01 0.51 2.10
N GLN A 128 8.72 0.41 2.49
CA GLN A 128 8.03 -0.88 2.60
C GLN A 128 7.96 -1.57 1.23
N ASN A 129 8.24 -2.88 1.17
CA ASN A 129 8.39 -3.62 -0.11
C ASN A 129 9.46 -3.05 -1.06
N GLY A 130 10.38 -2.24 -0.54
CA GLY A 130 11.49 -1.62 -1.27
C GLY A 130 12.83 -1.83 -0.54
N ASN A 131 13.42 -0.73 -0.09
CA ASN A 131 14.70 -0.72 0.63
C ASN A 131 14.47 -0.87 2.14
N PRO A 132 14.97 -1.92 2.81
CA PRO A 132 14.81 -2.09 4.24
C PRO A 132 15.77 -1.22 5.07
N ASP A 133 16.82 -0.67 4.44
CA ASP A 133 17.77 0.21 5.10
C ASP A 133 17.23 1.64 5.10
N ARG A 134 17.54 2.41 6.14
CA ARG A 134 17.18 3.83 6.22
C ARG A 134 18.15 4.64 5.37
N ASN A 135 17.61 5.34 4.39
CA ASN A 135 18.35 6.28 3.56
C ASN A 135 17.65 7.63 3.55
N LEU A 136 18.40 8.72 3.38
CA LEU A 136 17.79 9.99 3.04
C LEU A 136 17.18 9.82 1.64
N GLU A 137 15.90 10.12 1.51
CA GLU A 137 15.15 10.00 0.26
C GLU A 137 14.36 11.29 0.03
N ALA A 138 14.19 11.65 -1.24
CA ALA A 138 13.42 12.80 -1.67
C ALA A 138 12.34 12.40 -2.68
N VAL A 139 11.11 12.87 -2.46
CA VAL A 139 9.95 12.56 -3.31
C VAL A 139 9.17 13.83 -3.58
N LEU A 140 8.91 14.10 -4.85
CA LEU A 140 7.86 15.01 -5.28
C LEU A 140 6.59 14.19 -5.49
N LEU A 141 5.52 14.59 -4.82
CA LEU A 141 4.23 13.95 -4.93
C LEU A 141 3.12 14.97 -5.01
N LYS A 142 1.97 14.55 -5.51
CA LYS A 142 0.73 15.31 -5.47
C LYS A 142 -0.37 14.50 -4.79
N VAL A 143 -1.26 15.20 -4.12
CA VAL A 143 -2.48 14.64 -3.55
C VAL A 143 -3.48 14.31 -4.66
N VAL A 144 -4.15 13.16 -4.55
CA VAL A 144 -5.24 12.73 -5.41
C VAL A 144 -6.49 12.62 -4.55
N TRP A 145 -7.32 13.65 -4.61
CA TRP A 145 -8.46 13.83 -3.71
C TRP A 145 -9.62 14.57 -4.36
N PRO A 146 -10.20 14.01 -5.45
CA PRO A 146 -11.29 14.67 -6.17
C PRO A 146 -12.50 14.91 -5.26
N ASP A 147 -13.29 15.94 -5.55
CA ASP A 147 -14.41 16.40 -4.70
C ASP A 147 -15.37 15.28 -4.27
N TRP A 148 -15.60 14.28 -5.15
CA TRP A 148 -16.48 13.16 -4.84
C TRP A 148 -15.87 12.18 -3.82
N ILE A 149 -14.55 12.00 -3.78
CA ILE A 149 -13.85 11.26 -2.72
C ILE A 149 -13.96 12.04 -1.41
N ALA A 150 -13.71 13.35 -1.44
CA ALA A 150 -13.83 14.21 -0.26
C ALA A 150 -15.24 14.14 0.35
N GLU A 151 -16.29 14.14 -0.50
CA GLU A 151 -17.66 13.99 -0.04
C GLU A 151 -17.93 12.61 0.57
N LEU A 152 -17.43 11.53 -0.03
CA LEU A 152 -17.58 10.17 0.50
C LEU A 152 -16.85 9.98 1.84
N GLU A 153 -15.64 10.52 1.98
CA GLU A 153 -14.91 10.50 3.26
C GLU A 153 -15.68 11.24 4.34
N ARG A 154 -16.14 12.46 4.03
CA ARG A 154 -16.87 13.32 4.98
C ARG A 154 -18.19 12.72 5.44
N THR A 155 -18.89 11.97 4.58
CA THR A 155 -20.27 11.55 4.84
C THR A 155 -20.44 10.06 5.15
N ARG A 156 -19.51 9.20 4.75
CA ARG A 156 -19.70 7.74 4.81
C ARG A 156 -18.49 6.95 5.27
N PHE A 157 -17.30 7.36 4.85
CA PHE A 157 -16.07 6.61 5.04
C PHE A 157 -15.01 7.49 5.69
N ASP A 158 -15.28 7.98 6.89
CA ASP A 158 -14.36 8.82 7.65
C ASP A 158 -13.01 8.14 7.82
N ASN A 159 -11.96 8.80 7.32
CA ASN A 159 -10.58 8.38 7.49
C ASN A 159 -9.65 9.61 7.37
N PRO A 160 -9.51 10.38 8.45
CA PRO A 160 -8.72 11.61 8.42
C PRO A 160 -7.21 11.36 8.27
N GLY A 161 -6.74 10.12 8.48
CA GLY A 161 -5.34 9.75 8.35
C GLY A 161 -4.95 9.34 6.93
N TYR A 162 -5.89 8.82 6.13
CA TYR A 162 -5.58 8.36 4.78
C TYR A 162 -5.42 9.51 3.77
N LEU A 163 -4.42 9.37 2.89
CA LEU A 163 -4.19 10.20 1.72
C LEU A 163 -3.93 9.35 0.48
N GLY A 164 -4.72 9.57 -0.57
CA GLY A 164 -4.35 9.17 -1.92
C GLY A 164 -3.30 10.12 -2.47
N ILE A 165 -2.15 9.59 -2.89
CA ILE A 165 -1.03 10.37 -3.45
C ILE A 165 -0.58 9.78 -4.77
N ALA A 166 0.10 10.58 -5.59
CA ALA A 166 0.69 10.17 -6.85
C ALA A 166 2.12 10.69 -6.96
N PHE A 167 3.01 9.90 -7.56
CA PHE A 167 4.37 10.35 -7.83
C PHE A 167 4.39 11.45 -8.90
N GLU A 168 5.18 12.49 -8.66
CA GLU A 168 5.63 13.42 -9.70
C GLU A 168 7.06 13.11 -10.12
N ASP A 169 7.96 12.89 -9.15
CA ASP A 169 9.33 12.39 -9.35
C ASP A 169 9.92 11.91 -8.01
N PHE A 170 10.99 11.10 -8.01
CA PHE A 170 11.57 10.56 -6.78
C PHE A 170 13.04 10.15 -6.91
N THR A 171 13.69 9.97 -5.76
CA THR A 171 14.99 9.28 -5.62
C THR A 171 14.81 7.76 -5.64
N ALA A 172 15.87 7.03 -5.96
CA ALA A 172 15.83 5.60 -6.27
C ALA A 172 15.44 4.69 -5.09
N GLY A 173 15.23 5.21 -3.87
CA GLY A 173 14.54 4.47 -2.80
C GLY A 173 13.09 4.10 -3.15
N TYR A 174 12.45 4.87 -4.04
CA TYR A 174 11.12 4.58 -4.59
C TYR A 174 11.15 3.97 -6.00
N ASP A 175 12.33 3.75 -6.60
CA ASP A 175 12.48 2.86 -7.78
C ASP A 175 12.40 1.38 -7.35
N THR A 176 11.27 1.02 -6.75
CA THR A 176 11.02 -0.27 -6.09
C THR A 176 9.55 -0.67 -6.20
N ASN A 177 9.11 -1.72 -5.48
CA ASN A 177 7.70 -2.08 -5.40
C ASN A 177 6.93 -1.30 -4.33
N SER A 178 7.60 -0.45 -3.54
CA SER A 178 6.96 0.36 -2.51
C SER A 178 5.85 1.22 -3.11
N ALA A 179 4.68 1.22 -2.50
CA ALA A 179 3.54 2.03 -2.95
C ALA A 179 2.94 2.83 -1.80
N VAL A 180 3.71 3.05 -0.73
CA VAL A 180 3.25 3.74 0.48
C VAL A 180 4.29 4.73 0.95
N LEU A 181 3.82 5.81 1.57
CA LEU A 181 4.61 6.74 2.36
C LEU A 181 3.97 6.74 3.75
N PHE A 182 4.62 6.10 4.72
CA PHE A 182 4.11 5.99 6.08
C PHE A 182 5.06 6.64 7.08
N PRO A 183 4.54 7.40 8.06
CA PRO A 183 5.36 8.13 9.02
C PRO A 183 6.18 7.20 9.93
N GLU A 184 5.74 5.97 10.16
CA GLU A 184 6.46 4.93 10.91
C GLU A 184 7.83 4.56 10.29
N THR A 185 8.03 4.89 9.02
CA THR A 185 9.26 4.54 8.30
C THR A 185 10.40 5.52 8.55
N VAL A 186 10.08 6.73 9.03
CA VAL A 186 11.01 7.83 9.23
C VAL A 186 11.92 7.58 10.44
N ALA A 187 13.19 7.93 10.32
CA ALA A 187 14.15 7.87 11.42
C ALA A 187 13.88 9.00 12.43
N VAL A 188 13.54 8.61 13.65
CA VAL A 188 13.15 9.52 14.74
C VAL A 188 13.76 9.05 16.06
N ARG A 189 14.10 9.97 16.96
CA ARG A 189 14.58 9.65 18.31
C ARG A 189 13.60 8.82 19.13
N GLU A 190 12.31 9.02 18.91
CA GLU A 190 11.21 8.31 19.55
C GLU A 190 9.98 8.31 18.65
N ALA A 191 9.20 7.23 18.67
CA ALA A 191 7.98 7.16 17.89
C ALA A 191 6.92 8.12 18.45
N PRO A 192 6.24 8.93 17.62
CA PRO A 192 5.10 9.74 18.05
C PRO A 192 4.02 8.90 18.75
N GLU A 193 3.29 9.51 19.69
CA GLU A 193 2.16 8.84 20.34
C GLU A 193 1.07 8.42 19.34
N ARG A 194 0.89 9.21 18.28
CA ARG A 194 -0.07 8.98 17.21
C ARG A 194 0.51 9.46 15.89
N PHE A 195 0.36 8.64 14.86
CA PHE A 195 0.54 9.03 13.48
C PHE A 195 -0.75 9.66 12.96
N THR A 196 -0.64 10.73 12.17
CA THR A 196 -1.81 11.51 11.70
C THR A 196 -2.02 11.44 10.21
N TRP A 197 -1.15 10.75 9.49
CA TRP A 197 -1.22 10.64 8.04
C TRP A 197 -0.62 9.31 7.59
N GLY A 198 -1.12 8.77 6.48
CA GLY A 198 -0.56 7.64 5.76
C GLY A 198 -0.90 7.79 4.27
N GLY A 199 0.12 7.83 3.42
CA GLY A 199 -0.04 8.04 1.99
C GLY A 199 0.08 6.75 1.20
N ILE A 200 -0.81 6.51 0.25
CA ILE A 200 -0.72 5.39 -0.69
C ILE A 200 -0.63 5.93 -2.12
N PHE A 201 0.38 5.46 -2.85
CA PHE A 201 0.68 5.88 -4.23
C PHE A 201 -0.26 5.20 -5.23
N CYS A 202 -1.49 5.71 -5.28
CA CYS A 202 -2.58 5.18 -6.10
C CYS A 202 -2.25 5.17 -7.60
N ASP A 203 -1.35 6.04 -8.09
CA ASP A 203 -0.90 6.05 -9.48
C ASP A 203 -0.08 4.79 -9.83
N ARG A 204 0.83 4.41 -8.92
CA ARG A 204 1.65 3.20 -9.03
C ARG A 204 0.81 1.95 -8.90
N GLU A 205 -0.11 1.91 -7.94
CA GLU A 205 -1.02 0.78 -7.78
C GLU A 205 -1.89 0.58 -9.01
N ALA A 206 -2.47 1.67 -9.52
CA ALA A 206 -3.24 1.65 -10.76
C ALA A 206 -2.41 1.19 -11.97
N ALA A 207 -1.19 1.71 -12.15
CA ALA A 207 -0.34 1.33 -13.27
C ALA A 207 0.05 -0.17 -13.20
N ARG A 208 0.39 -0.65 -12.00
CA ARG A 208 0.72 -2.06 -11.74
C ARG A 208 -0.49 -2.96 -11.97
N PHE A 209 -1.65 -2.57 -11.43
CA PHE A 209 -2.92 -3.26 -11.62
C PHE A 209 -3.24 -3.43 -13.11
N ARG A 210 -3.20 -2.33 -13.87
CA ARG A 210 -3.49 -2.33 -15.31
C ARG A 210 -2.55 -3.26 -16.07
N ALA A 211 -1.25 -3.18 -15.81
CA ALA A 211 -0.24 -4.01 -16.48
C ALA A 211 -0.43 -5.51 -16.17
N VAL A 212 -0.52 -5.88 -14.90
CA VAL A 212 -0.60 -7.29 -14.48
C VAL A 212 -1.96 -7.90 -14.85
N SER A 213 -3.06 -7.18 -14.62
CA SER A 213 -4.41 -7.66 -14.93
C SER A 213 -4.62 -7.82 -16.44
N THR A 214 -4.12 -6.88 -17.26
CA THR A 214 -4.17 -7.02 -18.72
C THR A 214 -3.41 -8.27 -19.20
N SER A 215 -2.22 -8.53 -18.62
CA SER A 215 -1.46 -9.75 -18.93
C SER A 215 -2.20 -11.01 -18.46
N ALA A 216 -2.77 -11.00 -17.26
CA ALA A 216 -3.53 -12.13 -16.71
C ALA A 216 -4.74 -12.48 -17.57
N VAL A 217 -5.55 -11.48 -17.93
CA VAL A 217 -6.73 -11.64 -18.82
C VAL A 217 -6.34 -12.35 -20.11
N ARG A 218 -5.26 -11.91 -20.76
CA ARG A 218 -4.74 -12.56 -21.99
C ARG A 218 -4.23 -13.98 -21.75
N GLN A 219 -3.45 -14.19 -20.69
CA GLN A 219 -2.80 -15.47 -20.39
C GLN A 219 -3.76 -16.57 -19.96
N LEU A 220 -4.93 -16.17 -19.45
CA LEU A 220 -6.00 -17.02 -18.92
C LEU A 220 -7.18 -17.17 -19.88
N ASP A 221 -7.14 -16.52 -21.06
CA ASP A 221 -8.25 -16.49 -22.03
C ASP A 221 -9.60 -16.08 -21.38
N LEU A 222 -9.51 -15.09 -20.48
CA LEU A 222 -10.64 -14.64 -19.67
C LEU A 222 -11.47 -13.61 -20.45
N ASP A 223 -12.76 -13.90 -20.67
CA ASP A 223 -13.70 -12.89 -21.14
C ASP A 223 -14.09 -11.97 -19.98
N ILE A 224 -13.88 -10.67 -20.15
CA ILE A 224 -14.21 -9.64 -19.17
C ILE A 224 -15.30 -8.69 -19.69
N PRO A 225 -16.10 -8.09 -18.80
CA PRO A 225 -17.07 -7.05 -19.15
C PRO A 225 -16.40 -5.84 -19.83
N ALA A 226 -17.15 -5.15 -20.70
CA ALA A 226 -16.61 -4.05 -21.50
C ALA A 226 -16.13 -2.86 -20.65
N ASP A 227 -16.81 -2.60 -19.54
CA ASP A 227 -16.45 -1.60 -18.54
C ASP A 227 -15.20 -1.99 -17.73
N ALA A 228 -15.01 -3.27 -17.40
CA ALA A 228 -13.76 -3.76 -16.83
C ALA A 228 -12.59 -3.60 -17.81
N ALA A 229 -12.81 -3.89 -19.11
CA ALA A 229 -11.80 -3.66 -20.14
C ALA A 229 -11.46 -2.16 -20.27
N ALA A 230 -12.46 -1.28 -20.21
CA ALA A 230 -12.26 0.17 -20.24
C ALA A 230 -11.47 0.67 -19.02
N LEU A 231 -11.75 0.14 -17.81
CA LEU A 231 -10.97 0.43 -16.60
C LEU A 231 -9.49 0.09 -16.81
N LEU A 232 -9.18 -1.10 -17.33
CA LEU A 232 -7.79 -1.51 -17.60
C LEU A 232 -7.05 -0.60 -18.59
N GLN A 233 -7.76 0.14 -19.45
CA GLN A 233 -7.16 1.05 -20.42
C GLN A 233 -7.02 2.49 -19.90
N ASP A 234 -7.63 2.84 -18.77
CA ASP A 234 -7.71 4.20 -18.26
C ASP A 234 -6.93 4.35 -16.94
N GLN A 235 -5.79 5.03 -17.01
CA GLN A 235 -4.92 5.25 -15.86
C GLN A 235 -5.60 6.09 -14.77
N ASP A 236 -6.21 7.21 -15.16
CA ASP A 236 -6.76 8.19 -14.22
C ASP A 236 -8.00 7.63 -13.52
N ARG A 237 -8.85 6.91 -14.26
CA ARG A 237 -10.00 6.19 -13.69
C ARG A 237 -9.55 5.09 -12.73
N THR A 238 -8.53 4.32 -13.10
CA THR A 238 -7.99 3.28 -12.21
C THR A 238 -7.35 3.91 -10.96
N GLN A 239 -6.61 4.99 -11.10
CA GLN A 239 -6.01 5.71 -9.97
C GLN A 239 -7.09 6.15 -8.97
N GLN A 240 -8.16 6.78 -9.46
CA GLN A 240 -9.32 7.16 -8.65
C GLN A 240 -10.02 5.95 -8.00
N THR A 241 -9.98 4.79 -8.65
CA THR A 241 -10.51 3.53 -8.10
C THR A 241 -9.71 3.08 -6.88
N PHE A 242 -8.38 3.13 -6.95
CA PHE A 242 -7.51 2.81 -5.80
C PHE A 242 -7.69 3.79 -4.65
N VAL A 243 -7.89 5.09 -4.92
CA VAL A 243 -8.21 6.06 -3.85
C VAL A 243 -9.48 5.68 -3.08
N LEU A 244 -10.54 5.27 -3.78
CA LEU A 244 -11.77 4.80 -3.12
C LEU A 244 -11.57 3.46 -2.40
N TRP A 245 -10.84 2.53 -3.01
CA TRP A 245 -10.55 1.24 -2.40
C TRP A 245 -9.82 1.46 -1.06
N ASP A 246 -8.67 2.13 -1.08
CA ASP A 246 -7.84 2.34 0.10
C ASP A 246 -8.56 3.12 1.19
N LEU A 247 -9.32 4.17 0.83
CA LEU A 247 -10.10 4.95 1.79
C LEU A 247 -11.01 4.05 2.64
N VAL A 248 -11.70 3.12 1.98
CA VAL A 248 -12.65 2.21 2.64
C VAL A 248 -11.93 1.04 3.31
N HIS A 249 -10.87 0.51 2.69
CA HIS A 249 -10.08 -0.59 3.21
C HIS A 249 -9.38 -0.20 4.52
N ASP A 250 -8.59 0.87 4.50
CA ASP A 250 -7.79 1.30 5.65
C ASP A 250 -8.69 1.65 6.84
N ARG A 251 -9.82 2.32 6.55
CA ARG A 251 -10.86 2.58 7.54
C ARG A 251 -11.37 1.28 8.17
N THR A 252 -11.50 0.20 7.41
CA THR A 252 -12.06 -1.07 7.88
C THR A 252 -11.20 -1.76 8.94
N HIS A 253 -9.87 -1.56 8.95
CA HIS A 253 -9.02 -2.11 10.01
C HIS A 253 -9.47 -1.68 11.41
N SER A 254 -9.94 -0.43 11.54
CA SER A 254 -10.40 0.14 12.82
C SER A 254 -11.91 -0.02 13.08
N HIS A 255 -12.63 -0.79 12.25
CA HIS A 255 -14.09 -0.94 12.32
C HIS A 255 -14.57 -2.40 12.28
N GLY A 256 -15.77 -2.64 12.82
CA GLY A 256 -16.44 -3.94 12.83
C GLY A 256 -16.27 -4.73 14.12
N ASP A 257 -16.69 -6.00 14.11
CA ASP A 257 -16.53 -6.93 15.24
C ASP A 257 -15.06 -7.38 15.34
N LEU A 258 -14.46 -7.30 16.53
CA LEU A 258 -13.01 -7.45 16.76
C LEU A 258 -12.15 -6.68 15.73
N PRO A 259 -12.22 -5.34 15.71
CA PRO A 259 -11.33 -4.57 14.86
C PRO A 259 -9.89 -4.88 15.26
N PHE A 260 -8.96 -4.79 14.31
CA PHE A 260 -7.55 -4.99 14.60
C PHE A 260 -7.11 -3.87 15.55
N ASP A 261 -7.00 -4.21 16.84
CA ASP A 261 -6.73 -3.24 17.90
C ASP A 261 -5.36 -2.57 17.64
N PRO A 262 -5.22 -1.23 17.72
CA PRO A 262 -3.92 -0.56 17.66
C PRO A 262 -2.90 -1.08 18.70
N PHE A 263 -3.33 -1.73 19.78
CA PHE A 263 -2.45 -2.45 20.73
C PHE A 263 -2.08 -3.89 20.28
N MET A 264 -2.74 -4.43 19.26
CA MET A 264 -2.45 -5.73 18.64
C MET A 264 -1.42 -5.64 17.50
N ILE A 265 -1.18 -4.46 16.91
CA ILE A 265 -0.19 -4.24 15.84
C ILE A 265 1.22 -4.70 16.24
N LYS A 266 1.56 -4.65 17.54
CA LYS A 266 2.85 -5.12 18.08
C LYS A 266 2.85 -6.60 18.50
N GLN A 267 1.74 -7.32 18.32
CA GLN A 267 1.60 -8.71 18.76
C GLN A 267 1.79 -9.68 17.60
N ARG A 268 2.83 -10.49 17.72
CA ARG A 268 3.13 -11.57 16.78
C ARG A 268 1.96 -12.55 16.70
N SER A 269 1.43 -12.74 15.49
CA SER A 269 0.38 -13.69 15.16
C SER A 269 0.83 -14.60 13.99
N PRO A 270 0.20 -15.78 13.81
CA PRO A 270 0.43 -16.58 12.62
C PRO A 270 0.02 -15.83 11.34
N PHE A 271 0.72 -16.04 10.23
CA PHE A 271 0.57 -15.16 9.06
C PHE A 271 -0.82 -15.21 8.40
N TRP A 272 -1.57 -16.30 8.58
CA TRP A 272 -2.95 -16.35 8.08
C TRP A 272 -3.90 -15.44 8.83
N MET A 273 -3.59 -15.02 10.06
CA MET A 273 -4.38 -14.02 10.77
C MET A 273 -4.24 -12.66 10.08
N TYR A 274 -3.04 -12.29 9.66
CA TYR A 274 -2.83 -11.08 8.84
C TYR A 274 -3.54 -11.23 7.50
N GLY A 275 -3.43 -12.38 6.83
CA GLY A 275 -4.06 -12.58 5.52
C GLY A 275 -5.59 -12.60 5.57
N LEU A 276 -6.19 -13.09 6.67
CA LEU A 276 -7.63 -12.99 6.89
C LEU A 276 -8.07 -11.56 7.20
N GLU A 277 -7.24 -10.77 7.89
CA GLU A 277 -7.53 -9.36 8.18
C GLU A 277 -7.52 -8.51 6.91
N GLU A 278 -6.47 -8.63 6.09
CA GLU A 278 -6.38 -7.94 4.82
C GLU A 278 -7.52 -8.33 3.88
N LEU A 279 -7.82 -9.63 3.80
CA LEU A 279 -8.94 -10.12 3.02
C LEU A 279 -10.28 -9.63 3.59
N ARG A 280 -10.47 -9.58 4.91
CA ARG A 280 -11.68 -9.03 5.55
C ARG A 280 -11.89 -7.57 5.11
N CYS A 281 -10.85 -6.76 5.14
CA CYS A 281 -10.91 -5.34 4.77
C CYS A 281 -11.25 -5.15 3.29
N ASP A 282 -10.64 -5.94 2.40
CA ASP A 282 -11.00 -5.93 0.98
C ASP A 282 -12.40 -6.42 0.70
N LEU A 283 -12.84 -7.50 1.34
CA LEU A 283 -14.19 -8.03 1.13
C LEU A 283 -15.26 -7.10 1.71
N ASN A 284 -14.97 -6.38 2.80
CA ASN A 284 -15.85 -5.33 3.28
C ASN A 284 -15.91 -4.17 2.26
N THR A 285 -14.76 -3.74 1.75
CA THR A 285 -14.68 -2.70 0.72
C THR A 285 -15.43 -3.10 -0.54
N PHE A 286 -15.28 -4.34 -1.01
CA PHE A 286 -16.06 -4.93 -2.10
C PHE A 286 -17.56 -4.83 -1.82
N LYS A 287 -18.01 -5.27 -0.62
CA LYS A 287 -19.41 -5.21 -0.19
C LYS A 287 -19.95 -3.77 -0.14
N LYS A 288 -19.15 -2.79 0.28
CA LYS A 288 -19.52 -1.36 0.25
C LYS A 288 -19.60 -0.83 -1.18
N SER A 289 -18.71 -1.29 -2.04
CA SER A 289 -18.63 -0.89 -3.45
C SER A 289 -19.81 -1.40 -4.27
N VAL A 290 -20.30 -2.61 -3.98
CA VAL A 290 -21.60 -3.12 -4.51
C VAL A 290 -22.76 -2.19 -4.13
N LYS A 291 -22.78 -1.67 -2.90
CA LYS A 291 -23.83 -0.73 -2.47
C LYS A 291 -23.70 0.63 -3.17
N LEU A 292 -22.48 1.15 -3.29
CA LEU A 292 -22.20 2.38 -4.02
C LEU A 292 -22.68 2.29 -5.47
N GLU A 293 -22.38 1.19 -6.16
CA GLU A 293 -22.86 0.95 -7.52
C GLU A 293 -24.40 0.97 -7.58
N ALA A 294 -25.07 0.23 -6.68
CA ALA A 294 -26.54 0.19 -6.63
C ALA A 294 -27.19 1.56 -6.31
N GLU A 295 -26.46 2.43 -5.62
CA GLU A 295 -26.87 3.81 -5.30
C GLU A 295 -26.55 4.81 -6.43
N GLY A 296 -25.93 4.35 -7.52
CA GLY A 296 -25.62 5.16 -8.71
C GLY A 296 -24.22 5.78 -8.71
N HIS A 297 -23.31 5.34 -7.84
CA HIS A 297 -21.88 5.70 -7.90
C HIS A 297 -21.12 4.68 -8.75
N PRO A 298 -20.84 4.97 -10.05
CA PRO A 298 -20.23 3.99 -10.97
C PRO A 298 -18.85 3.49 -10.51
N GLN A 299 -18.12 4.29 -9.73
CA GLN A 299 -16.81 3.91 -9.16
C GLN A 299 -16.89 2.67 -8.25
N GLY A 300 -18.07 2.40 -7.67
CA GLY A 300 -18.28 1.17 -6.89
C GLY A 300 -18.12 -0.10 -7.74
N ARG A 301 -18.42 -0.05 -9.04
CA ARG A 301 -18.19 -1.19 -9.94
C ARG A 301 -16.71 -1.35 -10.26
N ASP A 302 -15.98 -0.24 -10.40
CA ASP A 302 -14.54 -0.26 -10.66
C ASP A 302 -13.75 -0.87 -9.50
N VAL A 303 -14.11 -0.52 -8.26
CA VAL A 303 -13.47 -1.10 -7.06
C VAL A 303 -13.72 -2.60 -6.96
N GLN A 304 -14.92 -3.07 -7.34
CA GLN A 304 -15.21 -4.51 -7.40
C GLN A 304 -14.27 -5.23 -8.36
N TYR A 305 -14.06 -4.68 -9.58
CA TYR A 305 -13.13 -5.26 -10.54
C TYR A 305 -11.69 -5.21 -10.04
N ALA A 306 -11.26 -4.09 -9.45
CA ALA A 306 -9.92 -3.91 -8.92
C ALA A 306 -9.59 -4.98 -7.86
N ILE A 307 -10.46 -5.14 -6.86
CA ILE A 307 -10.30 -6.14 -5.79
C ILE A 307 -10.26 -7.55 -6.38
N LEU A 308 -11.21 -7.91 -7.25
CA LEU A 308 -11.23 -9.25 -7.85
C LEU A 308 -9.95 -9.53 -8.62
N PHE A 309 -9.52 -8.64 -9.51
CA PHE A 309 -8.37 -8.90 -10.36
C PHE A 309 -7.06 -8.94 -9.58
N ASP A 310 -6.83 -8.06 -8.62
CA ASP A 310 -5.60 -8.11 -7.83
C ASP A 310 -5.55 -9.32 -6.90
N ARG A 311 -6.66 -9.64 -6.20
CA ARG A 311 -6.73 -10.82 -5.33
C ARG A 311 -6.69 -12.13 -6.12
N LEU A 312 -7.19 -12.18 -7.36
CA LEU A 312 -7.16 -13.40 -8.17
C LEU A 312 -5.88 -13.55 -9.00
N PHE A 313 -5.20 -12.47 -9.39
CA PHE A 313 -4.11 -12.55 -10.37
C PHE A 313 -2.77 -12.08 -9.83
N ARG A 314 -2.70 -10.93 -9.15
CA ARG A 314 -1.43 -10.31 -8.78
C ARG A 314 -0.93 -10.75 -7.42
N PHE A 315 -1.74 -10.60 -6.37
CA PHE A 315 -1.35 -10.88 -5.00
C PHE A 315 -0.88 -12.33 -4.77
N PRO A 316 -1.56 -13.38 -5.29
CA PRO A 316 -1.14 -14.77 -5.10
C PRO A 316 0.25 -15.10 -5.65
N VAL A 317 0.78 -14.30 -6.58
CA VAL A 317 2.01 -14.63 -7.33
C VAL A 317 3.07 -13.52 -7.28
N SER A 318 2.84 -12.50 -6.45
CA SER A 318 3.79 -11.40 -6.21
C SER A 318 4.56 -11.65 -4.90
N GLY A 319 5.86 -11.33 -4.88
CA GLY A 319 6.73 -11.52 -3.70
C GLY A 319 7.19 -12.96 -3.47
N ASP A 320 7.73 -13.22 -2.27
CA ASP A 320 8.08 -14.57 -1.80
C ASP A 320 6.80 -15.37 -1.51
N ARG A 321 6.86 -16.70 -1.53
CA ARG A 321 5.81 -17.61 -1.05
C ARG A 321 5.79 -17.73 0.47
N VAL A 322 6.95 -17.58 1.12
CA VAL A 322 7.10 -17.79 2.56
C VAL A 322 6.29 -16.76 3.34
N ARG A 323 5.29 -17.25 4.09
CA ARG A 323 4.41 -16.43 4.95
C ARG A 323 3.78 -15.22 4.25
N ASN A 324 3.53 -15.33 2.94
CA ASN A 324 2.90 -14.29 2.15
C ASN A 324 1.40 -14.25 2.44
N TYR A 325 1.00 -13.31 3.31
CA TYR A 325 -0.36 -13.20 3.81
C TYR A 325 -1.34 -12.71 2.74
N ASP A 326 -0.93 -11.76 1.89
CA ASP A 326 -1.76 -11.27 0.79
C ASP A 326 -1.99 -12.34 -0.27
N GLY A 327 -0.92 -13.07 -0.60
CA GLY A 327 -1.00 -14.18 -1.54
C GLY A 327 -1.92 -15.28 -1.03
N MET A 328 -1.88 -15.61 0.26
CA MET A 328 -2.82 -16.55 0.88
C MET A 328 -4.27 -16.05 0.79
N GLY A 329 -4.53 -14.77 1.12
CA GLY A 329 -5.86 -14.18 1.03
C GLY A 329 -6.46 -14.27 -0.38
N GLY A 330 -5.65 -13.98 -1.41
CA GLY A 330 -6.06 -14.13 -2.81
C GLY A 330 -6.31 -15.59 -3.24
N GLN A 331 -5.49 -16.53 -2.77
CA GLN A 331 -5.75 -17.96 -2.98
C GLN A 331 -7.06 -18.40 -2.33
N LEU A 332 -7.36 -17.92 -1.13
CA LEU A 332 -8.60 -18.23 -0.41
C LEU A 332 -9.83 -17.74 -1.19
N LEU A 333 -9.81 -16.48 -1.68
CA LEU A 333 -10.89 -15.96 -2.52
C LEU A 333 -11.09 -16.79 -3.78
N PHE A 334 -10.00 -17.11 -4.51
CA PHE A 334 -10.08 -17.94 -5.71
C PHE A 334 -10.68 -19.33 -5.41
N ALA A 335 -10.19 -20.01 -4.37
CA ALA A 335 -10.67 -21.33 -3.99
C ALA A 335 -12.15 -21.30 -3.60
N TYR A 336 -12.59 -20.23 -2.91
CA TYR A 336 -13.98 -20.02 -2.55
C TYR A 336 -14.86 -19.84 -3.80
N LEU A 337 -14.52 -18.88 -4.68
CA LEU A 337 -15.27 -18.64 -5.92
C LEU A 337 -15.36 -19.91 -6.78
N HIS A 338 -14.26 -20.68 -6.85
CA HIS A 338 -14.21 -21.95 -7.57
C HIS A 338 -15.14 -23.01 -6.96
N LYS A 339 -15.09 -23.19 -5.64
CA LYS A 339 -15.92 -24.18 -4.93
C LYS A 339 -17.42 -23.88 -5.00
N HIS A 340 -17.77 -22.62 -5.22
CA HIS A 340 -19.14 -22.12 -5.33
C HIS A 340 -19.58 -21.86 -6.78
N ASP A 341 -18.83 -22.37 -7.77
CA ASP A 341 -19.14 -22.27 -9.21
C ASP A 341 -19.27 -20.83 -9.75
N ALA A 342 -18.72 -19.82 -9.05
CA ALA A 342 -18.64 -18.44 -9.55
C ALA A 342 -17.40 -18.21 -10.42
N LEU A 343 -16.42 -19.11 -10.35
CA LEU A 343 -15.21 -19.12 -11.17
C LEU A 343 -14.91 -20.56 -11.59
N ARG A 344 -14.49 -20.77 -12.85
CA ARG A 344 -14.11 -22.09 -13.36
C ARG A 344 -12.84 -22.03 -14.20
N TRP A 345 -11.95 -22.98 -13.99
CA TRP A 345 -10.80 -23.26 -14.85
C TRP A 345 -11.03 -24.56 -15.61
N ARG A 346 -11.28 -24.46 -16.93
CA ARG A 346 -11.55 -25.61 -17.82
C ARG A 346 -10.94 -25.35 -19.18
N ASP A 347 -10.42 -26.38 -19.82
CA ASP A 347 -9.86 -26.29 -21.18
C ASP A 347 -8.80 -25.18 -21.36
N ASN A 348 -7.98 -24.98 -20.31
CA ASN A 348 -6.98 -23.90 -20.21
C ASN A 348 -7.56 -22.47 -20.27
N ARG A 349 -8.82 -22.32 -19.90
CA ARG A 349 -9.55 -21.07 -19.89
C ARG A 349 -10.15 -20.78 -18.51
N LEU A 350 -9.97 -19.55 -18.05
CA LEU A 350 -10.65 -19.06 -16.85
C LEU A 350 -11.98 -18.41 -17.26
N THR A 351 -13.05 -18.77 -16.57
CA THR A 351 -14.37 -18.14 -16.73
C THR A 351 -14.86 -17.67 -15.37
N ILE A 352 -15.46 -16.48 -15.34
CA ILE A 352 -16.10 -15.89 -14.16
C ILE A 352 -17.57 -15.70 -14.50
N ASP A 353 -18.44 -16.15 -13.60
CA ASP A 353 -19.87 -15.86 -13.66
C ASP A 353 -20.11 -14.46 -13.11
N TRP A 354 -20.13 -13.48 -14.01
CA TRP A 354 -20.23 -12.05 -13.66
C TRP A 354 -21.55 -11.67 -12.99
N ASP A 355 -22.60 -12.47 -13.14
CA ASP A 355 -23.88 -12.26 -12.46
C ASP A 355 -23.85 -12.77 -11.01
N ARG A 356 -23.00 -13.76 -10.70
CA ARG A 356 -22.92 -14.41 -9.38
C ARG A 356 -21.69 -14.03 -8.56
N VAL A 357 -20.62 -13.53 -9.18
CA VAL A 357 -19.33 -13.32 -8.50
C VAL A 357 -19.43 -12.35 -7.32
N ALA A 358 -20.26 -11.30 -7.42
CA ALA A 358 -20.45 -10.35 -6.33
C ALA A 358 -21.14 -10.99 -5.11
N ASP A 359 -22.20 -11.76 -5.36
CA ASP A 359 -22.95 -12.47 -4.31
C ASP A 359 -22.08 -13.51 -3.59
N VAL A 360 -21.30 -14.28 -4.34
CA VAL A 360 -20.41 -15.31 -3.75
C VAL A 360 -19.24 -14.67 -3.00
N THR A 361 -18.68 -13.57 -3.50
CA THR A 361 -17.67 -12.79 -2.77
C THR A 361 -18.22 -12.28 -1.43
N ASN A 362 -19.46 -11.78 -1.41
CA ASN A 362 -20.13 -11.34 -0.19
C ASN A 362 -20.43 -12.48 0.80
N GLN A 363 -20.62 -13.72 0.32
CA GLN A 363 -20.76 -14.89 1.19
C GLN A 363 -19.46 -15.20 1.94
N LEU A 364 -18.31 -15.15 1.27
CA LEU A 364 -17.00 -15.28 1.93
C LEU A 364 -16.78 -14.16 2.95
N CYS A 365 -17.14 -12.91 2.59
CA CYS A 365 -17.11 -11.79 3.53
C CYS A 365 -17.88 -12.11 4.82
N ALA A 366 -19.09 -12.64 4.70
CA ALA A 366 -19.93 -12.99 5.84
C ALA A 366 -19.37 -14.15 6.68
N GLU A 367 -18.75 -15.16 6.05
CA GLU A 367 -18.05 -16.25 6.77
C GLU A 367 -16.88 -15.71 7.61
N ILE A 368 -16.07 -14.81 7.06
CA ILE A 368 -14.94 -14.20 7.78
C ILE A 368 -15.46 -13.26 8.88
N GLU A 369 -16.47 -12.43 8.61
CA GLU A 369 -17.10 -11.58 9.64
C GLU A 369 -17.67 -12.41 10.80
N THR A 370 -18.21 -13.61 10.51
CA THR A 370 -18.69 -14.54 11.55
C THR A 370 -17.53 -15.09 12.38
N LEU A 371 -16.40 -15.46 11.76
CA LEU A 371 -15.19 -15.87 12.48
C LEU A 371 -14.73 -14.81 13.47
N TYR A 372 -14.73 -13.54 13.06
CA TYR A 372 -14.32 -12.40 13.89
C TYR A 372 -15.34 -12.09 14.98
N ARG A 373 -16.63 -12.10 14.68
CA ARG A 373 -17.70 -11.95 15.68
C ARG A 373 -17.60 -13.00 16.78
N ASP A 374 -17.49 -14.27 16.40
CA ASP A 374 -17.33 -15.36 17.37
C ASP A 374 -16.02 -15.24 18.17
N GLY A 375 -15.02 -14.52 17.64
CA GLY A 375 -13.76 -14.26 18.33
C GLY A 375 -13.94 -13.47 19.63
N ILE A 376 -15.02 -12.69 19.78
CA ILE A 376 -15.33 -11.95 21.01
C ILE A 376 -15.43 -12.89 22.21
N ASP A 377 -15.98 -14.09 22.00
CA ASP A 377 -16.18 -15.10 23.04
C ASP A 377 -15.05 -16.15 23.10
N ARG A 378 -14.02 -16.04 22.25
CA ARG A 378 -12.94 -17.04 22.13
C ARG A 378 -11.63 -16.54 22.76
N PRO A 379 -10.96 -17.38 23.57
CA PRO A 379 -9.55 -17.17 23.88
C PRO A 379 -8.71 -17.10 22.59
N LYS A 380 -7.66 -16.27 22.59
CA LYS A 380 -6.82 -16.00 21.41
C LYS A 380 -6.32 -17.27 20.70
N THR A 381 -5.79 -18.24 21.44
CA THR A 381 -5.31 -19.50 20.87
C THR A 381 -6.44 -20.31 20.20
N ALA A 382 -7.61 -20.37 20.84
CA ALA A 382 -8.78 -21.04 20.26
C ALA A 382 -9.26 -20.32 18.99
N HIS A 383 -9.21 -18.99 18.98
CA HIS A 383 -9.52 -18.19 17.79
C HIS A 383 -8.54 -18.45 16.65
N TRP A 384 -7.23 -18.51 16.91
CA TRP A 384 -6.22 -18.85 15.89
C TRP A 384 -6.43 -20.24 15.29
N ILE A 385 -6.82 -21.23 16.11
CA ILE A 385 -7.17 -22.58 15.65
C ILE A 385 -8.43 -22.53 14.76
N ALA A 386 -9.48 -21.82 15.17
CA ALA A 386 -10.69 -21.67 14.38
C ALA A 386 -10.43 -20.97 13.03
N ALA A 387 -9.57 -19.95 13.03
CA ALA A 387 -9.14 -19.25 11.83
C ALA A 387 -8.36 -20.19 10.89
N TYR A 388 -7.42 -20.97 11.42
CA TYR A 388 -6.69 -21.98 10.66
C TYR A 388 -7.63 -23.03 10.04
N GLN A 389 -8.62 -23.50 10.82
CA GLN A 389 -9.66 -24.42 10.34
C GLN A 389 -10.47 -23.79 9.20
N LEU A 390 -10.84 -22.51 9.28
CA LEU A 390 -11.54 -21.83 8.18
C LEU A 390 -10.70 -21.82 6.91
N VAL A 391 -9.43 -21.40 6.99
CA VAL A 391 -8.55 -21.32 5.81
C VAL A 391 -8.33 -22.71 5.21
N SER A 392 -8.07 -23.72 6.05
CA SER A 392 -7.79 -25.09 5.61
C SER A 392 -9.00 -25.83 5.03
N ARG A 393 -10.23 -25.33 5.19
CA ARG A 393 -11.42 -25.84 4.45
C ARG A 393 -11.35 -25.58 2.94
N TYR A 394 -10.57 -24.59 2.53
CA TYR A 394 -10.47 -24.13 1.14
C TYR A 394 -9.06 -24.28 0.58
N LEU A 395 -8.03 -24.05 1.39
CA LEU A 395 -6.63 -24.19 1.01
C LEU A 395 -6.03 -25.45 1.62
N THR A 396 -5.36 -26.28 0.80
CA THR A 396 -4.66 -27.45 1.30
C THR A 396 -3.38 -27.02 2.04
N PRO A 397 -3.24 -27.32 3.35
CA PRO A 397 -1.99 -27.04 4.05
C PRO A 397 -0.81 -27.85 3.49
N HIS A 398 0.39 -27.37 3.76
CA HIS A 398 1.61 -28.09 3.42
C HIS A 398 1.64 -29.47 4.09
N PRO A 399 2.07 -30.56 3.40
CA PRO A 399 2.08 -31.91 3.97
C PRO A 399 2.89 -32.07 5.27
N ALA A 400 3.90 -31.21 5.46
CA ALA A 400 4.74 -31.19 6.66
C ALA A 400 4.22 -30.27 7.78
N SER A 401 3.07 -29.63 7.61
CA SER A 401 2.51 -28.68 8.58
C SER A 401 2.30 -29.32 9.96
N THR A 402 2.74 -28.63 11.01
CA THR A 402 2.41 -28.99 12.39
C THR A 402 0.97 -28.60 12.72
N TRP A 403 0.49 -27.47 12.22
CA TRP A 403 -0.87 -26.99 12.46
C TRP A 403 -1.93 -27.90 11.83
N ALA A 404 -1.66 -28.46 10.65
CA ALA A 404 -2.55 -29.41 9.97
C ALA A 404 -2.72 -30.74 10.72
N LYS A 405 -1.81 -31.09 11.64
CA LYS A 405 -1.90 -32.30 12.46
C LYS A 405 -2.90 -32.15 13.62
N GLY A 406 -3.41 -30.95 13.89
CA GLY A 406 -4.39 -30.70 14.94
C GLY A 406 -3.80 -30.13 16.24
N PRO A 407 -4.67 -29.70 17.18
CA PRO A 407 -4.27 -29.08 18.44
C PRO A 407 -3.29 -29.89 19.29
N GLU A 408 -3.35 -31.22 19.23
CA GLU A 408 -2.48 -32.16 19.94
C GLU A 408 -1.01 -32.10 19.49
N ALA A 409 -0.74 -31.59 18.28
CA ALA A 409 0.61 -31.40 17.76
C ALA A 409 1.17 -29.99 18.07
N LEU A 410 0.34 -29.11 18.64
CA LEU A 410 0.73 -27.73 18.99
C LEU A 410 1.26 -27.66 20.44
N PRO A 411 2.18 -26.72 20.73
CA PRO A 411 2.77 -26.55 22.07
C PRO A 411 1.81 -25.84 23.03
N LEU A 412 0.63 -26.43 23.30
CA LEU A 412 -0.46 -25.83 24.08
C LEU A 412 -0.28 -25.94 25.60
N ASP A 413 0.70 -26.70 26.06
CA ASP A 413 1.01 -26.95 27.48
C ASP A 413 1.85 -25.85 28.14
N LEU A 414 2.29 -24.84 27.36
CA LEU A 414 3.05 -23.70 27.87
C LEU A 414 2.17 -22.76 28.72
N ALA A 415 2.55 -22.58 29.99
CA ALA A 415 1.83 -21.75 30.94
C ALA A 415 2.03 -20.23 30.76
N ASP A 416 3.15 -19.81 30.15
CA ASP A 416 3.41 -18.40 29.85
C ASP A 416 2.80 -18.01 28.50
N ASP A 417 1.87 -17.06 28.53
CA ASP A 417 1.09 -16.60 27.37
C ASP A 417 1.97 -16.09 26.22
N LYS A 418 3.07 -15.39 26.53
CA LYS A 418 3.97 -14.82 25.52
C LYS A 418 4.80 -15.93 24.86
N ALA A 419 5.33 -16.86 25.65
CA ALA A 419 6.06 -18.03 25.18
C ALA A 419 5.14 -18.94 24.34
N LEU A 420 3.90 -19.17 24.79
CA LEU A 420 2.89 -19.92 24.04
C LEU A 420 2.65 -19.31 22.66
N ARG A 421 2.36 -18.00 22.58
CA ARG A 421 2.14 -17.31 21.30
C ARG A 421 3.35 -17.38 20.38
N LYS A 422 4.55 -17.20 20.93
CA LYS A 422 5.80 -17.32 20.16
C LYS A 422 5.96 -18.73 19.60
N ALA A 423 5.79 -19.76 20.44
CA ALA A 423 5.93 -21.16 20.04
C ALA A 423 4.89 -21.58 18.99
N LEU A 424 3.65 -21.12 19.13
CA LEU A 424 2.59 -21.31 18.13
C LEU A 424 2.96 -20.68 16.78
N CYS A 425 3.50 -19.46 16.77
CA CYS A 425 3.98 -18.80 15.55
C CYS A 425 5.21 -19.49 14.95
N ASP A 426 6.09 -20.04 15.79
CA ASP A 426 7.27 -20.78 15.35
C ASP A 426 6.92 -22.16 14.79
N ALA A 427 5.79 -22.75 15.21
CA ALA A 427 5.28 -24.02 14.69
C ALA A 427 4.68 -23.91 13.26
N VAL A 428 4.49 -22.69 12.75
CA VAL A 428 3.97 -22.44 11.40
C VAL A 428 5.03 -22.77 10.36
N HIS A 429 4.68 -23.63 9.39
CA HIS A 429 5.57 -23.94 8.28
C HIS A 429 5.86 -22.68 7.44
N PRO A 430 7.08 -22.48 6.92
CA PRO A 430 7.40 -21.30 6.11
C PRO A 430 6.46 -21.09 4.93
N ASP A 431 6.17 -22.16 4.18
CA ASP A 431 5.16 -22.20 3.10
C ASP A 431 3.96 -23.04 3.55
N GLU A 432 3.21 -22.56 4.56
CA GLU A 432 2.11 -23.30 5.20
C GLU A 432 0.94 -23.59 4.26
N PHE A 433 0.63 -22.68 3.34
CA PHE A 433 -0.43 -22.81 2.34
C PHE A 433 0.19 -22.64 0.94
N PRO A 434 0.82 -23.70 0.39
CA PRO A 434 1.54 -23.62 -0.87
C PRO A 434 0.62 -23.28 -2.04
N LEU A 435 1.21 -22.74 -3.11
CA LEU A 435 0.48 -22.43 -4.33
C LEU A 435 -0.23 -23.67 -4.90
N SER A 436 -1.48 -23.50 -5.31
CA SER A 436 -2.18 -24.51 -6.11
C SER A 436 -1.51 -24.69 -7.49
N MET A 437 -1.76 -25.82 -8.17
CA MET A 437 -1.22 -26.06 -9.52
C MET A 437 -1.58 -24.94 -10.51
N PHE A 438 -2.76 -24.33 -10.36
CA PHE A 438 -3.17 -23.16 -11.15
C PHE A 438 -2.23 -21.98 -10.91
N TYR A 439 -1.96 -21.64 -9.65
CA TYR A 439 -1.11 -20.51 -9.29
C TYR A 439 0.37 -20.76 -9.59
N GLU A 440 0.86 -22.00 -9.51
CA GLU A 440 2.21 -22.33 -9.96
C GLU A 440 2.41 -22.07 -11.46
N ALA A 441 1.39 -22.32 -12.27
CA ALA A 441 1.41 -22.01 -13.70
C ALA A 441 1.26 -20.51 -13.97
N LEU A 442 0.31 -19.85 -13.29
CA LEU A 442 0.07 -18.41 -13.44
C LEU A 442 1.29 -17.59 -13.02
N SER A 443 1.94 -17.95 -11.92
CA SER A 443 3.16 -17.28 -11.44
C SER A 443 4.26 -17.27 -12.51
N LYS A 444 4.45 -18.39 -13.23
CA LYS A 444 5.42 -18.45 -14.34
C LYS A 444 5.05 -17.53 -15.49
N LYS A 445 3.75 -17.45 -15.83
CA LYS A 445 3.24 -16.58 -16.90
C LYS A 445 3.34 -15.09 -16.56
N LEU A 446 3.11 -14.71 -15.31
CA LEU A 446 3.09 -13.31 -14.87
C LEU A 446 4.43 -12.81 -14.31
N ARG A 447 5.41 -13.69 -14.07
CA ARG A 447 6.71 -13.33 -13.47
C ARG A 447 7.35 -12.11 -14.11
N ARG A 448 7.41 -12.08 -15.45
CA ARG A 448 8.07 -11.00 -16.19
C ARG A 448 7.33 -9.68 -16.02
N VAL A 449 6.03 -9.63 -16.30
CA VAL A 449 5.25 -8.39 -16.17
C VAL A 449 5.28 -7.85 -14.74
N ILE A 450 5.23 -8.71 -13.72
CA ILE A 450 5.34 -8.28 -12.33
C ILE A 450 6.72 -7.67 -12.05
N ALA A 451 7.81 -8.31 -12.49
CA ALA A 451 9.15 -7.77 -12.34
C ALA A 451 9.31 -6.41 -13.07
N ASP A 452 8.70 -6.28 -14.25
CA ASP A 452 8.73 -5.06 -15.06
C ASP A 452 7.90 -3.90 -14.45
N THR A 453 7.07 -4.17 -13.42
CA THR A 453 6.32 -3.12 -12.69
C THR A 453 7.11 -2.46 -11.56
N LYS A 454 8.36 -2.86 -11.32
CA LYS A 454 9.22 -2.21 -10.33
C LYS A 454 9.44 -0.74 -10.74
N GLY A 455 9.23 0.19 -9.83
CA GLY A 455 9.40 1.63 -10.08
C GLY A 455 8.28 2.29 -10.89
N ILE A 456 7.31 1.53 -11.42
CA ILE A 456 6.25 2.05 -12.29
C ILE A 456 5.47 3.20 -11.63
N THR A 457 5.13 4.20 -12.43
CA THR A 457 4.22 5.30 -12.05
C THR A 457 3.06 5.40 -13.03
N GLY A 458 2.08 6.25 -12.72
CA GLY A 458 0.97 6.54 -13.63
C GLY A 458 1.40 7.08 -15.00
N THR A 459 2.56 7.70 -15.12
CA THR A 459 3.09 8.26 -16.38
C THR A 459 4.00 7.30 -17.14
N SER A 460 4.47 6.22 -16.50
CA SER A 460 5.43 5.25 -17.08
C SER A 460 4.79 4.28 -18.09
N THR A 461 3.45 4.28 -18.23
CA THR A 461 2.73 3.22 -18.94
C THR A 461 2.79 3.30 -20.47
N GLN A 462 3.41 4.33 -21.06
CA GLN A 462 3.54 4.39 -22.53
C GLN A 462 4.48 3.33 -23.12
N GLU A 463 5.33 2.66 -22.32
CA GLU A 463 6.36 1.76 -22.84
C GLU A 463 6.19 0.25 -22.56
N ILE A 464 5.17 -0.19 -21.81
CA ILE A 464 4.94 -1.65 -21.59
C ILE A 464 4.12 -2.25 -22.74
N ALA A 465 4.48 -1.92 -23.97
CA ALA A 465 3.92 -2.48 -25.20
C ALA A 465 4.90 -3.51 -25.81
N ALA A 466 4.75 -4.79 -25.44
CA ALA A 466 4.85 -5.99 -26.29
C ALA A 466 4.93 -7.29 -25.46
#